data_AF-A0A951EHW3-F1
#
_entry.id   AF-A0A951EHW3-F1
#
_cell.length_a   1.000
_cell.length_b   1.000
_cell.length_c   1.000
_cell.angle_alpha   90.00
_cell.angle_beta   90.00
_cell.angle_gamma   90.00
#
_symmetry.space_group_name_H-M   'P 1'
#
loop_
_entity.id
_entity.type
_entity.pdbx_description
1 polymer ?
#
loop_
_entity_poly.entity_id
_entity_poly.type
_entity_poly.pdbx_seq_one_letter_code
_entity_poly.pdbx_strand_id
1 'polypeptide(L)' 'MPVREDEWRDGFIFLANNTALDFLNTCPVVEGTTQELLPDFESVLRWFSVAGLLTQAQLQSLRASRGESAYKKLLAFREE' A
#
# COMPACT_ATOMS: atom_id res chain seq x y z
N MET A 1 19.74 -7.09 -5.07
CA MET A 1 20.08 -5.72 -4.63
C MET A 1 19.40 -5.52 -3.29
N PRO A 2 20.09 -5.10 -2.23
CA PRO A 2 19.43 -4.75 -0.98
C PRO A 2 18.57 -3.50 -1.20
N VAL A 3 17.35 -3.52 -0.67
CA VAL A 3 16.46 -2.35 -0.60
C VAL A 3 17.15 -1.29 0.26
N ARG A 4 17.22 -0.05 -0.22
CA ARG A 4 17.87 1.03 0.52
C ARG A 4 16.89 1.66 1.51
N GLU A 5 17.38 2.21 2.62
CA GLU A 5 16.53 2.86 3.64
C GLU A 5 15.71 4.03 3.09
N ASP A 6 16.20 4.73 2.05
CA ASP A 6 15.51 5.85 1.40
C ASP A 6 14.32 5.42 0.52
N GLU A 7 14.21 4.12 0.19
CA GLU A 7 13.09 3.55 -0.55
C GLU A 7 11.88 3.25 0.37
N TRP A 8 12.09 3.30 1.70
CA TRP A 8 11.05 3.13 2.69
C TRP A 8 10.41 4.47 3.08
N ARG A 9 9.10 4.56 2.87
CA ARG A 9 8.29 5.72 3.25
C ARG A 9 7.15 5.26 4.12
N ASP A 10 7.19 5.66 5.39
CA ASP A 10 6.13 5.39 6.36
C ASP A 10 5.84 3.88 6.58
N GLY A 11 6.87 3.04 6.43
CA GLY A 11 6.77 1.58 6.55
C GLY A 11 6.40 0.86 5.25
N PHE A 12 6.33 1.57 4.12
CA PHE A 12 6.06 1.01 2.80
C PHE A 12 7.24 1.19 1.87
N ILE A 13 7.39 0.28 0.92
CA ILE A 13 8.47 0.28 -0.06
C ILE A 13 8.00 0.92 -1.38
N PHE A 14 8.79 1.83 -1.94
CA PHE A 14 8.55 2.48 -3.23
C PHE A 14 9.81 2.36 -4.10
N LEU A 15 9.80 1.42 -5.06
CA LEU A 15 10.98 0.97 -5.81
C LEU A 15 11.04 1.48 -7.25
N ALA A 16 9.88 1.70 -7.87
CA ALA A 16 9.77 1.81 -9.32
C ALA A 16 9.61 3.24 -9.82
N ASN A 17 9.51 4.22 -8.92
CA ASN A 17 9.06 5.59 -9.23
C ASN A 17 7.77 5.58 -10.08
N ASN A 18 6.95 4.54 -9.88
CA ASN A 18 5.75 4.24 -10.62
C ASN A 18 4.77 3.58 -9.64
N THR A 19 3.72 4.32 -9.32
CA THR A 19 2.77 3.96 -8.26
C THR A 19 2.10 2.61 -8.46
N ALA A 20 1.83 2.19 -9.70
CA ALA A 20 1.23 0.88 -9.97
C ALA A 20 2.21 -0.25 -9.65
N LEU A 21 3.46 -0.11 -10.06
CA LEU A 21 4.52 -1.07 -9.74
C LEU A 21 4.85 -1.06 -8.24
N ASP A 22 4.82 0.10 -7.60
CA ASP A 22 5.01 0.21 -6.15
C ASP A 22 3.89 -0.48 -5.38
N PHE A 23 2.64 -0.40 -5.87
CA PHE A 23 1.49 -1.08 -5.26
C PHE A 23 1.61 -2.62 -5.34
N LEU A 24 2.04 -3.15 -6.49
CA LEU A 24 2.27 -4.59 -6.64
C LEU A 24 3.38 -5.10 -5.72
N ASN A 25 4.35 -4.24 -5.37
CA ASN A 25 5.46 -4.59 -4.49
C ASN A 25 5.14 -4.42 -2.99
N THR A 26 3.88 -4.24 -2.60
CA THR A 26 3.49 -4.17 -1.17
C THR A 26 3.47 -5.54 -0.46
N CYS A 27 4.01 -6.58 -1.10
CA CYS A 27 4.17 -7.90 -0.51
C CYS A 27 5.62 -8.41 -0.73
N PRO A 28 6.64 -7.67 -0.25
CA PRO A 28 8.04 -8.02 -0.52
C PRO A 28 8.43 -9.32 0.18
N VAL A 29 9.37 -10.05 -0.43
CA VAL A 29 10.07 -11.15 0.24
C VAL A 29 11.31 -10.61 0.91
N VAL A 30 11.32 -10.58 2.23
CA VAL A 30 12.44 -10.12 3.07
C VAL A 30 12.98 -11.33 3.84
N GLU A 31 14.27 -11.61 3.67
CA GLU A 31 14.95 -12.75 4.32
C GLU A 31 14.25 -14.10 4.09
N GLY A 32 13.68 -14.28 2.89
CA GLY A 32 12.96 -15.51 2.50
C GLY A 32 11.53 -15.61 3.05
N THR A 33 11.04 -14.59 3.76
CA THR A 33 9.67 -14.52 4.26
C THR A 33 8.88 -13.45 3.51
N THR A 34 7.69 -13.81 3.04
CA THR A 34 6.75 -12.85 2.46
C THR A 34 6.17 -11.97 3.57
N GLN A 35 6.31 -10.65 3.42
CA GLN A 35 5.78 -9.68 4.36
C GLN A 35 4.59 -8.94 3.74
N GLU A 36 3.39 -9.12 4.29
CA GLU A 36 2.21 -8.37 3.88
C GLU A 36 2.27 -6.94 4.44
N LEU A 37 2.38 -5.92 3.57
CA LEU A 37 2.39 -4.52 4.00
C LEU A 37 0.99 -3.88 4.03
N LEU A 38 -0.01 -4.48 3.38
CA LEU A 38 -1.40 -4.00 3.35
C LEU A 38 -2.35 -4.99 4.05
N PRO A 39 -2.20 -5.26 5.36
CA PRO A 39 -2.96 -6.29 6.06
C PRO A 39 -4.44 -5.91 6.30
N ASP A 40 -4.80 -4.63 6.19
CA ASP A 40 -6.15 -4.14 6.38
C ASP A 40 -6.46 -2.89 5.54
N PHE A 41 -7.73 -2.47 5.59
CA PHE A 41 -8.21 -1.30 4.86
C PHE A 41 -7.50 0.00 5.28
N GLU A 42 -7.15 0.14 6.56
CA GLU A 42 -6.47 1.32 7.08
C GLU A 42 -5.04 1.42 6.52
N SER A 43 -4.36 0.30 6.37
CA SER A 43 -3.03 0.20 5.75
C SER A 43 -3.08 0.59 4.27
N VAL A 44 -4.14 0.22 3.54
CA VAL A 44 -4.38 0.66 2.16
C VAL A 44 -4.57 2.17 2.07
N LEU A 45 -5.40 2.73 2.96
CA LEU A 45 -5.64 4.18 3.01
C LEU A 45 -4.36 4.96 3.33
N ARG A 46 -3.56 4.45 4.27
CA ARG A 46 -2.25 5.01 4.61
C ARG A 46 -1.30 4.97 3.40
N TRP A 47 -1.22 3.83 2.71
CA TRP A 47 -0.39 3.69 1.50
C TRP A 47 -0.81 4.68 0.40
N PHE A 48 -2.11 4.80 0.11
CA PHE A 48 -2.61 5.80 -0.85
C PHE A 48 -2.30 7.24 -0.45
N SER A 49 -2.33 7.56 0.85
CA SER A 49 -1.93 8.88 1.33
C SER A 49 -0.45 9.15 1.11
N VAL A 50 0.42 8.18 1.43
CA VAL A 50 1.89 8.29 1.24
C VAL A 50 2.27 8.34 -0.24
N ALA A 51 1.54 7.60 -1.08
CA ALA A 51 1.66 7.62 -2.54
C ALA A 51 1.16 8.95 -3.17
N GLY A 52 0.53 9.83 -2.38
CA GLY A 52 0.00 11.11 -2.87
C GLY A 52 -1.29 10.98 -3.68
N LEU A 53 -1.97 9.83 -3.62
CA LEU A 53 -3.20 9.56 -4.36
C LEU A 53 -4.45 10.11 -3.65
N LEU A 54 -4.38 10.29 -2.33
CA LEU A 54 -5.47 10.83 -1.52
C LEU A 54 -5.05 12.10 -0.80
N THR A 55 -5.93 13.10 -0.86
CA THR A 55 -5.89 14.23 0.06
C THR A 55 -6.35 13.82 1.45
N GLN A 56 -5.97 14.59 2.48
CA GLN A 56 -6.44 14.37 3.86
C GLN A 56 -7.98 14.35 3.97
N ALA A 57 -8.68 15.19 3.20
CA ALA A 57 -10.14 15.22 3.21
C ALA A 57 -10.75 13.93 2.64
N GLN A 58 -10.21 13.42 1.52
CA GLN A 58 -10.65 12.15 0.93
C GLN A 58 -10.33 10.97 1.85
N LEU A 59 -9.17 10.98 2.50
CA LEU A 59 -8.77 9.97 3.48
C LEU A 59 -9.79 9.86 4.62
N GLN A 60 -10.17 10.98 5.23
CA GLN A 60 -11.15 11.01 6.32
C GLN A 60 -12.55 10.57 5.86
N SER A 61 -12.96 10.97 4.65
CA SER A 61 -14.22 10.52 4.07
C SER A 61 -14.25 9.00 3.83
N LEU A 62 -13.14 8.42 3.41
CA LEU A 62 -13.03 6.97 3.16
C LEU A 62 -12.98 6.18 4.46
N ARG A 63 -12.27 6.66 5.49
CA ARG A 63 -12.29 6.06 6.84
C ARG A 63 -13.68 6.04 7.46
N ALA A 64 -14.46 7.10 7.24
CA ALA A 64 -15.85 7.19 7.71
C ALA A 64 -16.82 6.31 6.91
N SER A 65 -16.40 5.79 5.76
CA SER A 65 -17.20 4.91 4.91
C SER A 65 -17.07 3.44 5.33
N ARG A 66 -18.09 2.61 5.06
CA ARG A 66 -18.01 1.14 5.21
C ARG A 66 -17.20 0.51 4.07
N GLY A 67 -15.91 0.85 3.99
CA GLY A 67 -15.01 0.51 2.88
C GLY A 67 -14.46 -0.92 2.85
N GLU A 68 -14.86 -1.78 3.80
CA GLU A 68 -14.35 -3.15 3.94
C GLU A 68 -14.58 -4.03 2.69
N SER A 69 -15.63 -3.76 1.92
CA SER A 69 -15.91 -4.42 0.64
C SER A 69 -15.01 -3.94 -0.50
N ALA A 70 -14.50 -2.70 -0.45
CA ALA A 70 -13.54 -2.16 -1.40
C ALA A 70 -12.14 -2.73 -1.14
N TYR A 71 -11.78 -2.96 0.13
CA TYR A 71 -10.52 -3.62 0.51
C TYR A 71 -10.35 -5.00 -0.15
N LYS A 72 -11.38 -5.86 -0.06
CA LYS A 72 -11.33 -7.21 -0.68
C LYS A 72 -11.12 -7.17 -2.19
N LYS A 73 -11.72 -6.20 -2.89
CA LYS A 73 -11.54 -6.03 -4.34
C LYS A 73 -10.15 -5.52 -4.69
N LEU A 74 -9.58 -4.63 -3.87
CA LEU A 74 -8.24 -4.09 -4.06
C LEU A 74 -7.16 -5.16 -3.85
N LEU A 75 -7.32 -6.02 -2.85
CA LEU A 75 -6.43 -7.17 -2.69
C LEU A 75 -6.49 -8.13 -3.88
N ALA A 76 -7.71 -8.43 -4.37
CA ALA A 76 -7.87 -9.29 -5.54
C ALA A 76 -7.16 -8.72 -6.77
N PHE A 77 -7.24 -7.41 -7.00
CA PHE A 77 -6.54 -6.74 -8.11
C PHE A 77 -5.01 -6.79 -7.99
N ARG A 78 -4.47 -6.96 -6.78
CA ARG A 78 -3.02 -7.10 -6.56
C ARG A 78 -2.52 -8.51 -6.90
N GLU A 79 -3.39 -9.51 -6.91
CA GLU A 79 -3.06 -10.91 -7.17
C GLU A 79 -3.24 -11.32 -8.66
N GLU A 80 -3.83 -10.45 -9.50
CA GLU A 80 -3.97 -10.62 -10.96
C GLU A 80 -2.73 -10.17 -11.74
#